data_AF-A0A2N7QN47-F1
#
_entry.id   AF-A0A2N7QN47-F1
#
_cell.length_a   1.000
_cell.length_b   1.000
_cell.length_c   1.000
_cell.angle_alpha   90.00
_cell.angle_beta   90.00
_cell.angle_gamma   90.00
#
_symmetry.space_group_name_H-M   'P 1'
#
loop_
_entity.id
_entity.type
_entity.pdbx_description
1 polymer ?
#
loop_
_entity_poly.entity_id
_entity_poly.type
_entity_poly.pdbx_seq_one_letter_code
_entity_poly.pdbx_strand_id
1 'polypeptide(L)'
;MNETNKAGRARNAIGDVAPQLAALTDDVLFGRVWEDAALSKRDRSLITCAALVATGKVEQLSFHIPFALENGVSKEELAAMVTHLAFYAGWPSAMSAIAKLRELT
;
A
#
# COMPACT_ATOMS: atom_id res chain seq x y z
N MET A 1 -3.57 17.78 -28.81
CA MET A 1 -3.70 16.32 -28.98
C MET A 1 -2.32 15.73 -29.25
N ASN A 2 -1.73 15.10 -28.24
CA ASN A 2 -1.02 13.84 -28.43
C ASN A 2 -1.04 13.10 -27.08
N GLU A 3 -2.22 12.55 -26.78
CA GLU A 3 -2.52 11.71 -25.61
C GLU A 3 -2.12 10.26 -25.89
N THR A 4 -0.89 10.02 -26.31
CA THR A 4 -0.33 8.66 -26.34
C THR A 4 0.06 8.24 -24.93
N ASN A 5 -1.01 8.02 -24.16
CA ASN A 5 -1.20 7.07 -23.08
C ASN A 5 -0.02 6.08 -22.94
N LYS A 6 0.98 6.43 -22.12
CA LYS A 6 1.71 5.39 -21.38
C LYS A 6 0.66 4.82 -20.43
N ALA A 7 -0.02 3.76 -20.85
CA ALA A 7 -0.99 3.08 -20.02
C ALA A 7 -0.37 2.86 -18.65
N GLY A 8 -1.01 3.40 -17.61
CA GLY A 8 -0.52 3.31 -16.24
C GLY A 8 -0.42 1.85 -15.80
N ARG A 9 0.26 1.62 -14.67
CA ARG A 9 0.60 0.26 -14.22
C ARG A 9 -0.66 -0.60 -14.06
N ALA A 10 -1.79 -0.03 -13.63
CA ALA A 10 -3.04 -0.76 -13.50
C ALA A 10 -3.72 -1.00 -14.86
N ARG A 11 -3.72 -0.03 -15.78
CA ARG A 11 -4.24 -0.23 -17.15
C ARG A 11 -3.54 -1.36 -17.89
N ASN A 12 -2.24 -1.53 -17.69
CA ASN A 12 -1.50 -2.66 -18.28
C ASN A 12 -1.79 -4.00 -17.60
N ALA A 13 -2.06 -3.98 -16.29
CA ALA A 13 -2.18 -5.21 -15.50
C ALA A 13 -3.59 -5.82 -15.54
N ILE A 14 -4.63 -4.98 -15.56
CA ILE A 14 -6.03 -5.42 -15.43
C ILE A 14 -6.99 -4.67 -16.37
N GLY A 15 -6.49 -3.86 -17.29
CA GLY A 15 -7.33 -3.00 -18.13
C GLY A 15 -8.21 -3.76 -19.13
N ASP A 16 -7.80 -4.97 -19.52
CA ASP A 16 -8.57 -5.89 -20.36
C ASP A 16 -9.74 -6.54 -19.62
N VAL A 17 -9.61 -6.76 -18.31
CA VAL A 17 -10.64 -7.38 -17.46
C VAL A 17 -11.54 -6.34 -16.77
N ALA A 18 -10.94 -5.30 -16.19
CA ALA A 18 -11.61 -4.31 -15.35
C ALA A 18 -11.16 -2.87 -15.70
N PRO A 19 -11.51 -2.36 -16.90
CA PRO A 19 -10.99 -1.10 -17.43
C PRO A 19 -11.28 0.11 -16.53
N GLN A 20 -12.47 0.17 -15.91
CA GLN A 20 -12.81 1.27 -15.02
C GLN A 20 -12.00 1.24 -13.71
N LEU A 21 -11.79 0.05 -13.13
CA LEU A 21 -10.98 -0.09 -11.93
C LEU A 21 -9.52 0.27 -12.22
N ALA A 22 -9.01 -0.11 -13.39
CA ALA A 22 -7.68 0.25 -13.85
C ALA A 22 -7.51 1.78 -13.96
N ALA A 23 -8.48 2.45 -14.60
CA ALA A 23 -8.48 3.90 -14.73
C ALA A 23 -8.56 4.61 -13.36
N LEU A 24 -9.43 4.15 -12.45
CA LEU A 24 -9.52 4.71 -11.10
C LEU A 24 -8.22 4.52 -10.30
N THR A 25 -7.56 3.38 -10.45
CA THR A 25 -6.30 3.09 -9.78
C THR A 25 -5.19 4.02 -10.26
N ASP A 26 -5.05 4.18 -11.56
CA ASP A 26 -4.00 5.03 -12.13
C ASP A 26 -4.31 6.53 -11.93
N ASP A 27 -5.53 6.98 -12.24
CA ASP A 27 -5.83 8.42 -12.34
C ASP A 27 -6.22 9.03 -10.99
N VAL A 28 -6.97 8.29 -10.18
CA VAL A 28 -7.53 8.82 -8.93
C VAL A 28 -6.70 8.39 -7.74
N LEU A 29 -6.46 7.08 -7.56
CA LEU A 29 -5.70 6.59 -6.43
C LEU A 29 -4.25 7.09 -6.52
N PHE A 30 -3.46 6.60 -7.47
CA PHE A 30 -2.05 6.96 -7.56
C PHE A 30 -1.81 8.33 -8.19
N GLY A 31 -2.61 8.74 -9.17
CA GLY A 31 -2.45 10.02 -9.86
C GLY A 31 -2.90 11.26 -9.08
N ARG A 32 -3.72 11.09 -8.02
CA ARG A 32 -4.23 12.21 -7.22
C ARG A 32 -4.10 12.00 -5.72
N VAL A 33 -4.75 10.98 -5.17
CA VAL A 33 -4.81 10.78 -3.71
C VAL A 33 -3.41 10.53 -3.12
N TRP A 34 -2.56 9.75 -3.80
CA TRP A 34 -1.19 9.50 -3.34
C TRP A 34 -0.22 10.67 -3.54
N GLU A 35 -0.58 11.65 -4.37
CA GLU A 35 0.25 12.83 -4.66
C GLU A 35 -0.17 14.06 -3.84
N ASP A 36 -1.21 13.97 -3.01
CA ASP A 36 -1.61 15.07 -2.12
C ASP A 36 -0.49 15.41 -1.13
N ALA A 37 0.03 16.63 -1.21
CA ALA A 37 1.17 17.11 -0.42
C ALA A 37 0.84 17.33 1.06
N ALA A 38 -0.44 17.38 1.44
CA ALA A 38 -0.83 17.56 2.85
C ALA A 38 -0.47 16.36 3.74
N LEU A 39 -0.24 15.19 3.14
CA LEU A 39 0.27 14.00 3.84
C LEU A 39 1.41 13.39 3.03
N SER A 40 2.59 13.31 3.64
CA SER A 40 3.80 12.82 2.98
C SER A 40 3.61 11.39 2.45
N LYS A 41 4.30 11.03 1.36
CA LYS A 41 4.27 9.65 0.83
C LYS A 41 4.72 8.63 1.88
N ARG A 42 5.68 9.02 2.74
CA ARG A 42 6.14 8.24 3.88
C ARG A 42 4.99 7.89 4.83
N ASP A 43 4.31 8.91 5.35
CA ASP A 43 3.26 8.72 6.35
C ASP A 43 2.02 8.07 5.74
N ARG A 44 1.70 8.39 4.48
CA ARG A 44 0.64 7.75 3.71
C ARG A 44 0.90 6.26 3.53
N SER A 45 2.14 5.87 3.23
CA SER A 45 2.53 4.46 3.17
C SER A 45 2.38 3.76 4.53
N LEU A 46 2.87 4.38 5.62
CA LEU A 46 2.75 3.82 6.96
C LEU A 46 1.29 3.60 7.36
N ILE A 47 0.43 4.59 7.16
CA ILE A 47 -1.01 4.50 7.48
C ILE A 47 -1.72 3.48 6.58
N THR A 48 -1.33 3.38 5.30
CA THR A 48 -1.89 2.35 4.40
C THR A 48 -1.55 0.95 4.91
N CYS A 49 -0.28 0.68 5.26
CA CYS A 49 0.11 -0.58 5.86
C CYS A 49 -0.66 -0.84 7.17
N ALA A 50 -0.79 0.15 8.04
CA ALA A 50 -1.55 0.03 9.28
C ALA A 50 -3.01 -0.38 9.02
N ALA A 51 -3.68 0.27 8.06
CA ALA A 51 -5.06 -0.02 7.70
C ALA A 51 -5.22 -1.43 7.10
N LEU A 52 -4.27 -1.89 6.28
CA LEU A 52 -4.28 -3.23 5.71
C LEU A 52 -4.12 -4.31 6.80
N VAL A 53 -3.24 -4.08 7.77
CA VAL A 53 -3.10 -4.97 8.95
C VAL A 53 -4.38 -4.97 9.76
N ALA A 54 -4.92 -3.79 10.08
CA ALA A 54 -6.11 -3.64 10.92
C ALA A 54 -7.37 -4.28 10.30
N THR A 55 -7.43 -4.35 8.97
CA THR A 55 -8.57 -4.94 8.23
C THR A 55 -8.32 -6.36 7.74
N GLY A 56 -7.21 -7.00 8.15
CA GLY A 56 -6.88 -8.38 7.77
C GLY A 56 -6.52 -8.56 6.29
N LYS A 57 -6.25 -7.49 5.55
CA LYS A 57 -5.91 -7.51 4.10
C LYS A 57 -4.43 -7.74 3.87
N VAL A 58 -3.89 -8.77 4.53
CA VAL A 58 -2.44 -9.03 4.63
C VAL A 58 -1.82 -9.30 3.26
N GLU A 59 -2.55 -9.85 2.29
CA GLU A 59 -2.03 -10.09 0.94
C GLU A 59 -1.58 -8.81 0.20
N GLN A 60 -2.19 -7.67 0.52
CA GLN A 60 -1.83 -6.39 -0.08
C GLN A 60 -0.50 -5.83 0.48
N LEU A 61 -0.03 -6.36 1.61
CA LEU A 61 1.25 -5.95 2.19
C LEU A 61 2.46 -6.32 1.30
N SER A 62 2.31 -7.33 0.43
CA SER A 62 3.33 -7.70 -0.56
C SER A 62 3.72 -6.54 -1.49
N PHE A 63 2.77 -5.64 -1.78
CA PHE A 63 3.05 -4.41 -2.52
C PHE A 63 3.40 -3.25 -1.58
N HIS A 64 2.63 -3.07 -0.51
CA HIS A 64 2.72 -1.85 0.31
C HIS A 64 3.91 -1.81 1.27
N ILE A 65 4.47 -2.94 1.71
CA ILE A 65 5.68 -2.95 2.54
C ILE A 65 6.90 -2.44 1.77
N PRO A 66 7.29 -3.01 0.60
CA PRO A 66 8.38 -2.47 -0.20
C PRO A 66 8.18 -1.00 -0.56
N PHE A 67 6.94 -0.63 -0.94
CA PHE A 67 6.61 0.75 -1.28
C PHE A 67 6.70 1.71 -0.08
N ALA A 68 6.43 1.25 1.14
CA ALA A 68 6.64 2.03 2.35
C ALA A 68 8.12 2.29 2.62
N LEU A 69 8.98 1.28 2.41
CA LEU A 69 10.43 1.40 2.55
C LEU A 69 11.00 2.38 1.52
N GLU A 70 10.60 2.26 0.26
CA GLU A 70 10.99 3.20 -0.81
C GLU A 70 10.58 4.65 -0.48
N ASN A 71 9.43 4.83 0.17
CA ASN A 71 8.96 6.14 0.62
C ASN A 71 9.56 6.60 1.95
N GLY A 72 10.50 5.85 2.55
CA GLY A 72 11.29 6.27 3.71
C GLY A 72 10.75 5.85 5.08
N VAL A 73 9.82 4.89 5.15
CA VAL A 73 9.49 4.21 6.40
C VAL A 73 10.56 3.17 6.70
N SER A 74 11.03 3.05 7.94
CA SER A 74 12.01 2.02 8.31
C SER A 74 11.36 0.66 8.60
N LYS A 75 12.15 -0.42 8.53
CA LYS A 75 11.71 -1.78 8.93
C LYS A 75 11.30 -1.80 10.40
N GLU A 76 12.04 -1.07 11.24
CA GLU A 76 11.80 -0.93 12.68
C GLU A 76 10.46 -0.25 12.96
N GLU A 77 10.13 0.82 12.22
CA GLU A 77 8.85 1.50 12.34
C GLU A 77 7.68 0.64 11.88
N LEU A 78 7.84 -0.15 10.80
CA LEU A 78 6.82 -1.10 10.37
C LEU A 78 6.60 -2.20 11.43
N ALA A 79 7.68 -2.74 12.01
CA ALA A 79 7.58 -3.73 13.08
C ALA A 79 6.90 -3.14 14.33
N ALA A 80 7.26 -1.93 14.73
CA ALA A 80 6.65 -1.22 15.85
C ALA A 80 5.16 -0.93 15.60
N MET A 81 4.80 -0.49 14.39
CA MET A 81 3.41 -0.27 13.98
C MET A 81 2.59 -1.56 14.08
N VAL A 82 3.08 -2.68 13.53
CA VAL A 82 2.37 -3.96 13.60
C VAL A 82 2.22 -4.43 15.06
N THR A 83 3.26 -4.25 15.87
CA THR A 83 3.24 -4.60 17.30
C THR A 83 2.19 -3.77 18.05
N HIS A 84 2.13 -2.47 17.77
CA HIS A 84 1.11 -1.58 18.35
C HIS A 84 -0.30 -2.00 17.93
N LEU A 85 -0.49 -2.38 16.66
CA LEU A 85 -1.78 -2.85 16.15
C LEU A 85 -2.21 -4.20 16.71
N ALA A 86 -1.32 -5.01 17.28
CA ALA A 86 -1.71 -6.27 17.94
C ALA A 86 -2.75 -6.05 19.05
N PHE A 87 -2.71 -4.89 19.71
CA PHE A 87 -3.65 -4.49 20.76
C PHE A 87 -5.02 -4.01 20.23
N TYR A 88 -5.07 -3.47 19.02
CA TYR A 88 -6.27 -2.85 18.45
C TYR A 88 -6.95 -3.70 17.36
N ALA A 89 -6.17 -4.51 16.64
CA ALA A 89 -6.59 -5.35 15.52
C ALA A 89 -6.44 -6.85 15.81
N GLY A 90 -5.99 -7.20 17.01
CA GLY A 90 -5.84 -8.58 17.47
C GLY A 90 -4.51 -9.23 17.06
N TRP A 91 -4.08 -10.19 17.89
CA TRP A 91 -2.84 -10.94 17.71
C TRP A 91 -2.73 -11.69 16.37
N PRO A 92 -3.79 -12.35 15.85
CA PRO A 92 -3.71 -13.05 14.57
C PRO A 92 -3.32 -12.12 13.40
N SER A 93 -3.95 -10.94 13.30
CA SER A 93 -3.66 -9.95 12.26
C SER A 93 -2.20 -9.48 12.33
N ALA A 94 -1.71 -9.22 13.55
CA ALA A 94 -0.32 -8.81 13.77
C ALA A 94 0.67 -9.92 13.40
N MET A 95 0.42 -11.17 13.79
CA MET A 95 1.29 -12.30 13.45
C MET A 95 1.38 -12.54 11.95
N SER A 96 0.26 -12.49 11.23
CA SER A 96 0.24 -12.59 9.77
C SER A 96 1.02 -11.44 9.10
N ALA A 97 0.88 -10.23 9.62
CA ALA A 97 1.60 -9.05 9.11
C ALA A 97 3.12 -9.12 9.39
N ILE A 98 3.55 -9.53 10.59
CA ILE A 98 4.97 -9.75 10.90
C ILE A 98 5.58 -10.83 10.01
N ALA A 99 4.84 -11.92 9.75
CA ALA A 99 5.30 -12.96 8.84
C ALA A 99 5.58 -12.40 7.43
N LYS A 100 4.70 -11.52 6.92
CA LYS A 100 4.92 -10.81 5.65
C LYS A 100 6.05 -9.81 5.70
N LEU A 101 6.18 -9.03 6.76
CA LEU A 101 7.31 -8.11 6.92
C LEU A 101 8.64 -8.87 6.88
N ARG A 102 8.76 -9.99 7.59
CA ARG A 102 9.95 -10.85 7.58
C ARG A 102 10.25 -11.47 6.21
N GLU A 103 9.23 -11.78 5.41
CA GLU A 103 9.39 -12.34 4.07
C GLU A 103 9.96 -11.30 3.08
N LEU A 104 9.58 -10.03 3.24
CA LEU A 104 9.83 -8.96 2.27
C LEU A 104 11.04 -8.08 2.62
N THR A 105 11.68 -8.29 3.78
CA THR A 105 12.75 -7.43 4.32
C THR A 105 13.82 -8.20 5.06
#